data_AF-A0A520E6U4-F1
#
_entry.id   AF-A0A520E6U4-F1
#
_cell.length_a   1.000
_cell.length_b   1.000
_cell.length_c   1.000
_cell.angle_alpha   90.00
_cell.angle_beta   90.00
_cell.angle_gamma   90.00
#
_symmetry.space_group_name_H-M   'P 1'
#
loop_
_entity.id
_entity.type
_entity.pdbx_description
1 polymer ?
#
loop_
_entity_poly.entity_id
_entity_poly.type
_entity_poly.pdbx_seq_one_letter_code
_entity_poly.pdbx_strand_id
1 'polypeptide(L)'
;MNIISAKGHGGGWVLSCPLARITLRDVHEALGAPALVSMGFREDRPECLVALAVNEQLGTAVREAEAALLKRLGAVTLDALSHDVGARLARHRQAGGPHHHHLGDHFHAN
;
A
#
# COMPACT_ATOMS: atom_id res chain seq x y z
N MET A 1 -5.89 -7.82 11.13
CA MET A 1 -5.21 -8.87 10.32
C MET A 1 -4.56 -9.87 11.28
N ASN A 2 -4.83 -11.17 11.13
CA ASN A 2 -4.38 -12.18 12.09
C ASN A 2 -3.14 -12.93 11.56
N ILE A 3 -2.07 -12.96 12.36
CA ILE A 3 -0.77 -13.53 12.04
C ILE A 3 -0.43 -14.62 13.06
N ILE A 4 0.20 -15.71 12.61
CA ILE A 4 0.70 -16.76 13.49
C ILE A 4 2.23 -16.74 13.44
N SER A 5 2.85 -16.76 14.62
CA SER A 5 4.30 -16.89 14.75
C SER A 5 4.69 -18.37 14.66
N ALA A 6 5.59 -18.73 13.74
CA ALA A 6 6.15 -20.07 13.66
C ALA A 6 7.47 -20.13 14.47
N LYS A 7 7.51 -20.98 15.51
CA LYS A 7 8.70 -21.16 16.35
C LYS A 7 9.63 -22.22 15.74
N GLY A 8 10.82 -21.81 15.29
CA GLY A 8 11.91 -22.66 14.76
C GLY A 8 13.12 -21.81 14.37
N HIS A 9 14.31 -22.40 14.21
CA HIS A 9 15.63 -21.73 14.02
C HIS A 9 15.80 -20.87 12.74
N GLY A 10 14.68 -20.43 12.14
CA GLY A 10 14.57 -19.48 11.02
C GLY A 10 13.21 -18.78 11.12
N GLY A 11 13.01 -18.00 12.18
CA GLY A 11 11.72 -17.43 12.57
C GLY A 11 11.04 -16.62 11.47
N GLY A 12 9.70 -16.66 11.46
CA GLY A 12 8.88 -15.94 10.51
C GLY A 12 7.42 -15.87 10.94
N TRP A 13 6.67 -15.02 10.24
CA TRP A 13 5.23 -14.84 10.44
C TRP A 13 4.49 -15.41 9.25
N VAL A 14 3.47 -16.21 9.50
CA VAL A 14 2.56 -16.73 8.48
C VAL A 14 1.19 -16.11 8.68
N LEU A 15 0.54 -15.72 7.59
CA LEU A 15 -0.84 -15.24 7.65
C LEU A 15 -1.76 -16.38 8.06
N SER A 16 -2.61 -16.13 9.04
CA SER A 16 -3.49 -17.16 9.58
C SER A 16 -4.75 -17.40 8.74
N CYS A 17 -4.93 -16.65 7.65
CA CYS A 17 -6.10 -16.74 6.78
C CYS A 17 -5.70 -16.76 5.29
N PRO A 18 -6.57 -17.30 4.42
CA PRO A 18 -6.32 -17.32 2.98
C PRO A 18 -6.15 -15.91 2.41
N LEU A 19 -5.20 -15.74 1.48
CA LEU A 19 -4.93 -14.47 0.80
C LEU A 19 -6.16 -13.92 0.06
N ALA A 20 -7.06 -14.79 -0.39
CA ALA A 20 -8.31 -14.40 -1.04
C ALA A 20 -9.30 -13.69 -0.11
N ARG A 21 -9.06 -13.70 1.21
CA ARG A 21 -9.89 -12.99 2.21
C ARG A 21 -9.23 -11.72 2.73
N ILE A 22 -8.01 -11.39 2.29
CA ILE A 22 -7.30 -10.18 2.70
C ILE A 22 -7.27 -9.24 1.50
N THR A 23 -7.81 -8.04 1.68
CA THR A 23 -7.81 -6.98 0.68
C THR A 23 -6.65 -6.01 0.91
N LEU A 24 -6.31 -5.20 -0.09
CA LEU A 24 -5.37 -4.09 0.10
C LEU A 24 -5.87 -3.06 1.11
N ARG A 25 -7.19 -2.91 1.26
CA ARG A 25 -7.77 -2.08 2.31
C ARG A 25 -7.45 -2.63 3.70
N ASP A 26 -7.56 -3.94 3.89
CA ASP A 26 -7.23 -4.57 5.19
C ASP A 26 -5.76 -4.35 5.56
N VAL A 27 -4.86 -4.39 4.57
CA VAL A 27 -3.43 -4.07 4.77
C VAL A 27 -3.24 -2.60 5.11
N HIS A 28 -3.91 -1.69 4.39
CA HIS A 28 -3.86 -0.26 4.67
C HIS A 28 -4.32 0.08 6.09
N GLU A 29 -5.45 -0.51 6.53
CA GLU A 29 -5.96 -0.34 7.89
C GLU A 29 -5.01 -0.96 8.92
N ALA A 30 -4.42 -2.13 8.64
CA ALA A 30 -3.45 -2.78 9.53
C ALA A 30 -2.14 -1.97 9.72
N LEU A 31 -1.78 -1.14 8.74
CA LEU A 31 -0.62 -0.23 8.82
C LEU A 31 -0.95 1.13 9.44
N GLY A 32 -2.14 1.30 10.00
CA GLY A 32 -2.56 2.52 10.69
C GLY A 32 -3.33 3.52 9.84
N ALA A 33 -3.85 3.09 8.67
CA ALA A 33 -4.67 3.92 7.77
C ALA A 33 -4.05 5.30 7.44
N PRO A 34 -2.81 5.35 6.93
CA PRO A 34 -2.16 6.61 6.57
C PRO A 34 -2.97 7.35 5.50
N ALA A 35 -3.06 8.68 5.56
CA ALA A 35 -3.84 9.46 4.58
C ALA A 35 -3.44 9.12 3.13
N LEU A 36 -4.44 8.80 2.29
CA LEU A 36 -4.19 8.46 0.88
C LEU A 36 -4.06 9.69 0.00
N VAL A 37 -4.68 10.79 0.42
CA VAL A 37 -4.63 12.08 -0.26
C VAL A 37 -4.23 13.13 0.77
N SER A 38 -3.14 13.84 0.51
CA SER A 38 -2.68 14.92 1.38
C SER A 38 -2.82 16.25 0.65
N MET A 39 -3.47 17.22 1.29
CA MET A 39 -3.53 18.60 0.82
C MET A 39 -2.77 19.50 1.78
N GLY A 40 -1.77 20.21 1.27
CA GLY A 40 -1.10 21.27 2.00
C GLY A 40 -1.91 22.56 1.90
N PHE A 41 -2.80 22.82 2.85
CA PHE A 41 -3.35 24.16 3.02
C PHE A 41 -2.27 25.07 3.61
N ARG A 42 -2.13 26.28 3.08
CA ARG A 42 -1.08 27.23 3.48
C ARG A 42 -1.31 27.83 4.88
N GLU A 43 -2.53 27.75 5.39
CA GLU A 43 -2.99 28.27 6.68
C GLU A 43 -4.15 27.38 7.15
N ASP A 44 -4.08 26.84 8.37
CA ASP A 44 -5.11 25.93 8.91
C ASP A 44 -6.42 26.66 9.27
N ARG A 45 -6.36 27.97 9.48
CA ARG A 45 -7.52 28.82 9.86
C ARG A 45 -7.47 30.18 9.17
N PRO A 46 -7.72 30.25 7.84
CA PRO A 46 -7.69 31.52 7.16
C PRO A 46 -8.84 32.44 7.64
N GLU A 47 -8.53 33.69 7.97
CA GLU A 47 -9.55 34.73 8.24
C GLU A 47 -10.22 35.21 6.94
N CYS A 48 -9.57 35.00 5.79
CA CYS A 48 -10.11 35.32 4.48
C CYS A 48 -11.28 34.39 4.13
N LEU A 49 -12.48 34.96 3.97
CA LEU A 49 -13.71 34.23 3.63
C LEU A 49 -13.59 33.43 2.32
N VAL A 50 -12.86 33.94 1.33
CA VAL A 50 -12.61 33.22 0.07
C VAL A 50 -11.80 31.96 0.32
N ALA A 51 -10.75 32.06 1.14
CA ALA A 51 -9.90 30.92 1.47
C ALA A 51 -10.67 29.86 2.28
N LEU A 52 -11.55 30.27 3.20
CA LEU A 52 -12.44 29.34 3.90
C LEU A 52 -13.34 28.55 2.93
N ALA A 53 -14.01 29.25 2.02
CA ALA A 53 -14.88 28.62 1.02
C ALA A 53 -14.09 27.66 0.11
N VAL A 54 -12.91 28.07 -0.37
CA VAL A 54 -12.06 27.23 -1.21
C VAL A 54 -11.58 25.98 -0.45
N ASN A 55 -11.12 26.13 0.80
CA ASN A 55 -10.67 25.02 1.62
C ASN A 55 -11.80 24.01 1.90
N GLU A 56 -13.03 24.48 2.09
CA GLU A 56 -14.20 23.61 2.28
C GLU A 56 -14.52 22.79 1.02
N GLN A 57 -14.51 23.42 -0.15
CA GLN A 57 -14.76 22.74 -1.42
C GLN A 57 -13.66 21.71 -1.73
N LEU A 58 -12.39 22.09 -1.56
CA LEU A 58 -11.26 21.18 -1.71
C LEU A 58 -11.33 20.02 -0.71
N GLY A 59 -11.64 20.32 0.56
CA GLY A 59 -11.80 19.32 1.62
C GLY A 59 -12.86 18.28 1.28
N THR A 60 -13.97 18.70 0.69
CA THR A 60 -15.04 17.80 0.23
C THR A 60 -14.56 16.90 -0.90
N ALA A 61 -13.98 17.48 -1.95
CA ALA A 61 -13.47 16.72 -3.09
C ALA A 61 -12.42 15.68 -2.67
N VAL A 62 -11.57 16.01 -1.70
CA VAL A 62 -10.56 15.07 -1.19
C VAL A 62 -11.17 13.93 -0.38
N ARG A 63 -12.16 14.20 0.47
CA ARG A 63 -12.87 13.12 1.17
C ARG A 63 -13.53 12.15 0.19
N GLU A 64 -14.13 12.67 -0.88
CA GLU A 64 -14.73 11.85 -1.93
C GLU A 64 -13.68 11.01 -2.69
N ALA A 65 -12.54 11.61 -3.03
CA ALA A 65 -11.44 10.91 -3.67
C ALA A 65 -10.87 9.80 -2.78
N GLU A 66 -10.66 10.07 -1.49
CA GLU A 66 -10.16 9.08 -0.53
C GLU A 66 -11.16 7.92 -0.33
N ALA A 67 -12.45 8.22 -0.25
CA ALA A 67 -13.49 7.20 -0.20
C ALA A 67 -13.49 6.30 -1.46
N ALA A 68 -13.30 6.90 -2.64
CA ALA A 68 -13.21 6.15 -3.89
C ALA A 68 -11.97 5.24 -3.93
N LEU A 69 -10.82 5.73 -3.44
CA LEU A 69 -9.58 4.94 -3.33
C LEU A 69 -9.76 3.77 -2.35
N LEU A 70 -10.29 4.02 -1.15
CA LEU A 70 -10.55 2.98 -0.15
C LEU A 70 -11.51 1.91 -0.69
N LYS A 71 -12.55 2.31 -1.42
CA LYS A 71 -13.47 1.39 -2.09
C LYS A 71 -12.73 0.52 -3.11
N ARG A 72 -11.82 1.11 -3.90
CA ARG A 72 -11.02 0.36 -4.89
C ARG A 72 -10.07 -0.62 -4.22
N LEU A 73 -9.39 -0.21 -3.14
CA LEU A 73 -8.51 -1.08 -2.35
C LEU A 73 -9.25 -2.27 -1.74
N GLY A 74 -10.51 -2.05 -1.30
CA GLY A 74 -11.36 -3.12 -0.77
C GLY A 74 -11.81 -4.15 -1.81
N ALA A 75 -11.64 -3.86 -3.11
CA ALA A 75 -11.98 -4.78 -4.19
C ALA A 75 -10.78 -5.60 -4.70
N VAL A 76 -9.57 -5.37 -4.17
CA VAL A 76 -8.35 -6.06 -4.59
C VAL A 76 -7.83 -6.92 -3.45
N THR A 77 -7.85 -8.23 -3.65
CA THR A 77 -7.34 -9.23 -2.71
C THR A 77 -5.85 -9.49 -2.91
N LEU A 78 -5.18 -9.96 -1.84
CA LEU A 78 -3.77 -10.34 -1.91
C LEU A 78 -3.54 -11.56 -2.81
N ASP A 79 -4.52 -12.45 -2.97
CA ASP A 79 -4.40 -13.55 -3.92
C ASP A 79 -4.39 -13.05 -5.37
N ALA A 80 -5.29 -12.14 -5.75
CA ALA A 80 -5.35 -11.58 -7.09
C ALA A 80 -4.07 -10.82 -7.42
N LEU A 81 -3.55 -10.06 -6.45
CA LEU A 81 -2.28 -9.36 -6.60
C LEU A 81 -1.10 -10.34 -6.74
N SER A 82 -1.08 -11.41 -5.95
CA SER A 82 -0.04 -12.45 -6.04
C SER A 82 -0.01 -13.13 -7.41
N HIS A 83 -1.18 -13.45 -7.97
CA HIS A 83 -1.28 -14.00 -9.33
C HIS A 83 -0.80 -13.01 -10.40
N ASP A 84 -1.20 -11.73 -10.31
CA ASP A 84 -0.75 -10.69 -11.25
C ASP A 84 0.77 -10.50 -11.21
N VAL A 85 1.36 -10.44 -10.01
CA VAL A 85 2.82 -10.38 -9.84
C VAL A 85 3.50 -11.62 -10.41
N GLY A 86 2.96 -12.81 -10.16
CA GLY A 86 3.49 -14.06 -10.73
C GLY A 86 3.51 -14.04 -12.26
N ALA A 87 2.42 -13.57 -12.88
CA ALA A 87 2.32 -13.42 -14.33
C ALA A 87 3.29 -12.37 -14.89
N ARG A 88 3.47 -11.23 -14.20
CA ARG A 88 4.46 -10.20 -14.59
C ARG A 88 5.89 -10.72 -14.48
N LEU A 89 6.20 -11.46 -13.42
CA LEU A 89 7.52 -12.02 -13.19
C LEU A 89 7.89 -13.07 -14.25
N ALA A 90 6.94 -13.95 -14.61
CA ALA A 90 7.13 -14.91 -15.69
C ALA A 90 7.47 -14.21 -17.02
N ARG A 91 6.73 -13.15 -17.37
CA ARG A 91 7.01 -12.33 -18.56
C ARG A 91 8.37 -11.63 -18.49
N HIS A 92 8.73 -11.06 -17.33
CA HIS A 92 10.04 -10.43 -17.15
C HIS A 92 11.21 -11.40 -17.36
N ARG A 93 11.07 -12.64 -16.86
CA ARG A 93 12.08 -13.69 -17.05
C ARG A 93 12.21 -14.12 -18.52
N GLN A 94 11.09 -14.20 -19.24
CA GLN A 94 11.08 -14.53 -20.67
C GLN A 94 11.70 -13.43 -21.54
N ALA A 95 11.61 -12.17 -21.12
CA ALA A 95 12.17 -11.02 -21.83
C ALA A 95 13.69 -10.80 -21.63
N GLY A 96 14.38 -11.66 -20.86
CA GLY A 96 15.83 -11.59 -20.70
C GLY A 96 16.35 -10.43 -19.84
N GLY A 97 15.52 -9.82 -18.98
CA GLY A 97 15.96 -8.78 -18.06
C GLY A 97 17.05 -9.28 -17.10
N PRO A 98 18.05 -8.46 -16.74
CA PRO A 98 19.24 -8.92 -16.01
C PRO A 98 18.90 -9.58 -14.68
N HIS A 99 19.74 -10.56 -14.31
CA HIS A 99 19.64 -11.37 -13.10
C HIS A 99 19.47 -10.50 -11.84
N HIS A 100 18.65 -10.98 -10.89
CA HIS A 100 18.45 -10.38 -9.58
C HIS A 100 19.78 -9.95 -8.95
N HIS A 101 19.86 -8.69 -8.51
CA HIS A 101 20.91 -8.20 -7.64
C HIS A 101 20.90 -9.05 -6.36
N HIS A 102 21.93 -9.85 -6.14
CA HIS A 102 22.02 -10.71 -4.96
C HIS A 102 22.42 -9.81 -3.79
N LEU A 103 21.72 -9.89 -2.66
CA LEU A 103 22.02 -9.07 -1.48
C LEU A 103 23.45 -9.29 -0.94
N GLY A 104 24.20 -10.27 -1.47
CA GLY A 104 25.60 -10.55 -1.15
C GLY A 104 26.63 -9.69 -1.90
N ASP A 105 26.24 -8.89 -2.89
CA ASP A 105 27.18 -8.15 -3.75
C ASP A 105 27.65 -6.81 -3.13
N HIS A 106 27.29 -6.53 -1.87
CA HIS A 106 27.66 -5.31 -1.13
C HIS A 106 28.69 -5.54 0.00
N PHE A 107 29.48 -6.62 -0.04
CA PHE A 107 30.66 -6.74 0.84
C PHE A 107 31.83 -5.94 0.25
N HIS A 108 31.90 -4.65 0.58
CA HIS A 108 33.16 -3.91 0.49
C HIS A 108 34.05 -4.30 1.66
N ALA A 109 35.12 -5.05 1.36
CA ALA A 109 36.24 -5.25 2.28
C ALA A 109 36.96 -3.91 2.50
N ASN A 110 37.24 -3.63 3.77
CA ASN A 110 38.01 -2.49 4.27
C ASN A 110 39.47 -2.50 3.79
#